data_AF-A0A9D8C4G4-F1
#
_entry.id   AF-A0A9D8C4G4-F1
#
_cell.length_a   1.000
_cell.length_b   1.000
_cell.length_c   1.000
_cell.angle_alpha   90.00
_cell.angle_beta   90.00
_cell.angle_gamma   90.00
#
_symmetry.space_group_name_H-M   'P 1'
#
loop_
_entity.id
_entity.type
_entity.pdbx_description
1 polymer ?
#
loop_
_entity_poly.entity_id
_entity_poly.type
_entity_poly.pdbx_seq_one_letter_code
_entity_poly.pdbx_strand_id
1 'polypeptide(L)'
;MNESTSTLAELRREIDRIDDELHSLLMHRAGIVMRVAEAKRRLADDSPPMRPGREAEILRRRCENDQGPLPAVVLARLWREIIAAFTRLQGPVEVALFAPRKSASYWDLARSHFGGGTPINLHASAAVVIDAITARGATFGVLPMPEEDEPAPWWPQLMANGPEAPSIVARLPFVSERGSNDTLEALVIAPMEHEQTSEDRSLVALGSKKEISRARLVGAFRTAGLGAKVLARIPPRGKFAEWLDLLEVDGYLRRGDRRVDQALAGDAGVERAVVLGGYSVPMRVG
;
A
#
# COMPACT_ATOMS: atom_id res chain seq x y z
N MET A 1 30.28 -39.52 19.18
CA MET A 1 29.02 -39.21 18.46
C MET A 1 29.41 -38.92 17.03
N ASN A 2 29.16 -39.86 16.10
CA ASN A 2 29.51 -39.68 14.70
C ASN A 2 28.46 -38.75 14.06
N GLU A 3 28.85 -37.54 13.70
CA GLU A 3 28.15 -36.79 12.65
C GLU A 3 28.31 -37.60 11.36
N SER A 4 27.23 -38.24 10.91
CA SER A 4 27.18 -38.79 9.56
C SER A 4 27.17 -37.60 8.58
N THR A 5 28.33 -37.22 8.07
CA THR A 5 28.43 -36.24 6.99
C THR A 5 27.73 -36.81 5.76
N SER A 6 26.49 -36.37 5.51
CA SER A 6 25.77 -36.68 4.27
C SER A 6 26.65 -36.32 3.07
N THR A 7 26.74 -37.23 2.12
CA THR A 7 27.48 -36.99 0.88
C THR A 7 26.81 -35.85 0.10
N LEU A 8 27.57 -35.15 -0.74
CA LEU A 8 27.02 -34.11 -1.63
C LEU A 8 25.85 -34.64 -2.48
N ALA A 9 25.91 -35.90 -2.91
CA ALA A 9 24.85 -36.55 -3.68
C ALA A 9 23.59 -36.84 -2.86
N GLU A 10 23.71 -37.06 -1.55
CA GLU A 10 22.56 -37.19 -0.64
C GLU A 10 21.89 -35.84 -0.39
N LEU A 11 22.68 -34.79 -0.12
CA LEU A 11 22.16 -33.45 0.09
C LEU A 11 21.42 -32.92 -1.14
N ARG A 12 21.94 -33.17 -2.35
CA ARG A 12 21.25 -32.78 -3.60
C ARG A 12 19.91 -33.51 -3.78
N ARG A 13 19.86 -34.82 -3.49
CA ARG A 13 18.60 -35.57 -3.53
C ARG A 13 17.59 -35.06 -2.51
N GLU A 14 18.05 -34.59 -1.36
CA GLU A 14 17.18 -33.97 -0.36
C GLU A 14 16.61 -32.63 -0.84
N ILE A 15 17.41 -31.80 -1.53
CA ILE A 15 16.95 -30.56 -2.18
C ILE A 15 15.90 -30.89 -3.25
N ASP A 16 16.18 -31.85 -4.14
CA ASP A 16 15.23 -32.25 -5.19
C ASP A 16 13.88 -32.69 -4.59
N ARG A 17 13.90 -33.48 -3.50
CA ARG A 17 12.69 -33.88 -2.77
C ARG A 17 11.92 -32.67 -2.22
N ILE A 18 12.63 -31.70 -1.63
CA ILE A 18 12.01 -30.48 -1.10
C ILE A 18 11.39 -29.66 -2.24
N ASP A 19 12.06 -29.55 -3.38
CA ASP A 19 11.57 -28.81 -4.54
C ASP A 19 10.29 -29.44 -5.13
N ASP A 20 10.23 -30.78 -5.18
CA ASP A 20 9.02 -31.51 -5.58
C ASP A 20 7.85 -31.26 -4.61
N GLU A 21 8.12 -31.24 -3.29
CA GLU A 21 7.13 -30.91 -2.27
C GLU A 21 6.65 -29.45 -2.37
N LEU A 22 7.58 -28.51 -2.59
CA LEU A 22 7.26 -27.09 -2.80
C LEU A 22 6.36 -26.90 -4.03
N HIS A 23 6.69 -27.55 -5.14
CA HIS A 23 5.87 -27.50 -6.36
C HIS A 23 4.46 -28.06 -6.10
N SER A 24 4.36 -29.22 -5.45
CA SER A 24 3.08 -29.83 -5.09
C SER A 24 2.22 -28.91 -4.20
N LEU A 25 2.84 -28.27 -3.19
CA LEU A 25 2.16 -27.31 -2.31
C LEU A 25 1.68 -26.06 -3.06
N LEU A 26 2.47 -25.54 -4.00
CA LEU A 26 2.08 -24.41 -4.84
C LEU A 26 0.87 -24.77 -5.72
N MET A 27 0.86 -25.95 -6.34
CA MET A 27 -0.25 -26.42 -7.15
C MET A 27 -1.52 -26.66 -6.32
N HIS A 28 -1.37 -27.23 -5.12
CA HIS A 28 -2.48 -27.40 -4.20
C HIS A 28 -3.09 -26.06 -3.78
N ARG A 29 -2.23 -25.08 -3.42
CA ARG A 29 -2.66 -23.72 -3.12
C ARG A 29 -3.39 -23.08 -4.31
N ALA A 30 -2.96 -23.35 -5.54
CA ALA A 30 -3.55 -22.76 -6.74
C ALA A 30 -4.99 -23.26 -6.91
N GLY A 31 -5.21 -24.56 -6.72
CA GLY A 31 -6.55 -25.15 -6.69
C GLY A 31 -7.46 -24.55 -5.61
N ILE A 32 -6.94 -24.26 -4.42
CA ILE A 32 -7.70 -23.57 -3.36
C ILE A 32 -8.06 -22.14 -3.79
N VAL A 33 -7.10 -21.39 -4.34
CA VAL A 33 -7.33 -20.00 -4.76
C VAL A 33 -8.37 -19.91 -5.89
N MET A 34 -8.36 -20.85 -6.84
CA MET A 34 -9.40 -20.92 -7.87
C MET A 34 -10.80 -21.17 -7.27
N ARG A 35 -10.90 -21.99 -6.23
CA ARG A 35 -12.17 -22.20 -5.50
C ARG A 35 -12.61 -20.96 -4.74
N VAL A 36 -11.68 -20.19 -4.18
CA VAL A 36 -11.96 -18.88 -3.56
C VAL A 36 -12.49 -17.89 -4.61
N ALA A 37 -11.85 -17.82 -5.78
CA ALA A 37 -12.29 -16.96 -6.88
C ALA A 37 -13.73 -17.32 -7.33
N GLU A 38 -14.02 -18.61 -7.44
CA GLU A 38 -15.36 -19.10 -7.76
C GLU A 38 -16.40 -18.77 -6.68
N ALA A 39 -16.04 -18.90 -5.41
CA ALA A 39 -16.91 -18.50 -4.31
C ALA A 39 -17.23 -17.00 -4.33
N LYS A 40 -16.22 -16.14 -4.58
CA LYS A 40 -16.43 -14.69 -4.73
C LYS A 40 -17.39 -14.35 -5.87
N ARG A 41 -17.20 -14.97 -7.05
CA ARG A 41 -18.10 -14.78 -8.20
C ARG A 41 -19.55 -15.16 -7.88
N ARG A 42 -19.76 -16.28 -7.18
CA ARG A 42 -21.12 -16.71 -6.76
C ARG A 42 -21.78 -15.74 -5.78
N LEU A 43 -20.98 -15.04 -4.99
CA LEU A 43 -21.46 -14.04 -4.03
C LEU A 43 -21.61 -12.63 -4.64
N ALA A 44 -21.30 -12.45 -5.94
CA ALA A 44 -21.20 -11.14 -6.57
C ALA A 44 -20.30 -10.17 -5.79
N ASP A 45 -19.20 -10.69 -5.22
CA ASP A 45 -18.21 -9.90 -4.51
C ASP A 45 -17.27 -9.22 -5.53
N ASP A 46 -17.52 -7.94 -5.79
CA ASP A 46 -16.74 -7.08 -6.69
C ASP A 46 -15.47 -6.50 -6.02
N SER A 47 -15.06 -7.04 -4.86
CA SER A 47 -13.80 -6.62 -4.22
C SER A 47 -12.58 -6.94 -5.12
N PRO A 48 -11.57 -6.05 -5.16
CA PRO A 48 -10.33 -6.33 -5.85
C PRO A 48 -9.72 -7.68 -5.42
N PRO A 49 -9.05 -8.40 -6.33
CA PRO A 49 -8.48 -9.71 -6.03
C PRO A 49 -7.36 -9.64 -4.97
N MET A 50 -6.66 -8.50 -4.90
CA MET A 50 -5.61 -8.22 -3.92
C MET A 50 -6.21 -7.64 -2.64
N ARG A 51 -5.64 -8.02 -1.49
CA ARG A 51 -6.03 -7.49 -0.18
C ARG A 51 -4.78 -6.98 0.55
N PRO A 52 -4.35 -5.73 0.30
CA PRO A 52 -3.04 -5.25 0.73
C PRO A 52 -2.79 -5.38 2.24
N GLY A 53 -3.81 -5.15 3.09
CA GLY A 53 -3.65 -5.28 4.54
C GLY A 53 -3.47 -6.73 4.96
N ARG A 54 -4.26 -7.66 4.39
CA ARG A 54 -4.07 -9.10 4.62
C ARG A 54 -2.69 -9.59 4.17
N GLU A 55 -2.20 -9.08 3.05
CA GLU A 55 -0.89 -9.47 2.52
C GLU A 55 0.26 -8.91 3.35
N ALA A 56 0.12 -7.67 3.85
CA ALA A 56 1.04 -7.08 4.81
C ALA A 56 1.17 -7.95 6.07
N GLU A 57 0.04 -8.39 6.64
CA GLU A 57 0.00 -9.31 7.80
C GLU A 57 0.66 -10.66 7.53
N ILE A 58 0.47 -11.22 6.32
CA ILE A 58 1.15 -12.45 5.91
C ILE A 58 2.66 -12.24 5.89
N LEU A 59 3.14 -11.19 5.20
CA LEU A 59 4.58 -10.91 5.11
C LEU A 59 5.20 -10.60 6.46
N ARG A 60 4.50 -9.83 7.30
CA ARG A 60 4.94 -9.48 8.64
C ARG A 60 5.19 -10.70 9.49
N ARG A 61 4.18 -11.58 9.58
CA ARG A 61 4.29 -12.85 10.28
C ARG A 61 5.44 -13.72 9.75
N ARG A 62 5.70 -13.71 8.45
CA ARG A 62 6.79 -14.50 7.86
C ARG A 62 8.16 -13.93 8.19
N CYS A 63 8.32 -12.61 8.19
CA CYS A 63 9.59 -11.97 8.50
C CYS A 63 9.92 -11.97 10.00
N GLU A 64 8.92 -11.78 10.87
CA GLU A 64 9.12 -11.74 12.33
C GLU A 64 9.44 -13.12 12.93
N ASN A 65 8.97 -14.20 12.29
CA ASN A 65 9.23 -15.58 12.73
C ASN A 65 10.41 -16.23 11.98
N ASP A 66 11.16 -15.48 11.19
CA ASP A 66 12.28 -16.02 10.41
C ASP A 66 13.49 -16.26 11.32
N GLN A 67 13.90 -17.53 11.40
CA GLN A 67 15.11 -17.99 12.09
C GLN A 67 16.01 -18.79 11.13
N GLY A 68 15.69 -18.74 9.83
CA GLY A 68 16.38 -19.51 8.81
C GLY A 68 17.68 -18.83 8.33
N PRO A 69 18.51 -19.56 7.58
CA PRO A 69 19.72 -19.00 6.96
C PRO A 69 19.43 -18.07 5.78
N LEU A 70 18.18 -17.96 5.33
CA LEU A 70 17.78 -17.09 4.22
C LEU A 70 17.52 -15.68 4.76
N PRO A 71 18.03 -14.60 4.14
CA PRO A 71 17.72 -13.24 4.59
C PRO A 71 16.22 -12.94 4.50
N ALA A 72 15.64 -12.35 5.55
CA ALA A 72 14.22 -12.03 5.62
C ALA A 72 13.71 -11.18 4.43
N VAL A 73 14.55 -10.28 3.88
CA VAL A 73 14.20 -9.49 2.68
C VAL A 73 14.02 -10.37 1.43
N VAL A 74 14.82 -11.44 1.29
CA VAL A 74 14.69 -12.41 0.20
C VAL A 74 13.45 -13.26 0.40
N LEU A 75 13.21 -13.73 1.63
CA LEU A 75 11.99 -14.46 1.98
C LEU A 75 10.73 -13.64 1.66
N ALA A 76 10.72 -12.34 2.01
CA ALA A 76 9.62 -11.44 1.71
C ALA A 76 9.38 -11.30 0.20
N ARG A 77 10.44 -11.20 -0.61
CA ARG A 77 10.33 -11.13 -2.09
C ARG A 77 9.75 -12.40 -2.69
N LEU A 78 10.19 -13.58 -2.22
CA LEU A 78 9.63 -14.87 -2.66
C LEU A 78 8.14 -14.97 -2.33
N TRP A 79 7.76 -14.64 -1.08
CA TRP A 79 6.36 -14.62 -0.69
C TRP A 79 5.53 -13.59 -1.45
N ARG A 80 6.11 -12.43 -1.76
CA ARG A 80 5.44 -11.39 -2.54
C ARG A 80 5.12 -11.86 -3.96
N GLU A 81 6.04 -12.57 -4.63
CA GLU A 81 5.77 -13.16 -5.95
C GLU A 81 4.71 -14.27 -5.87
N ILE A 82 4.79 -15.13 -4.84
CA ILE A 82 3.77 -16.16 -4.57
C ILE A 82 2.40 -15.54 -4.25
N ILE A 83 2.34 -14.37 -3.62
CA ILE A 83 1.08 -13.67 -3.39
C ILE A 83 0.55 -13.12 -4.72
N ALA A 84 1.37 -12.36 -5.44
CA ALA A 84 1.03 -11.72 -6.71
C ALA A 84 0.53 -12.71 -7.77
N ALA A 85 1.23 -13.84 -7.96
CA ALA A 85 0.86 -14.86 -8.93
C ALA A 85 -0.53 -15.44 -8.68
N PHE A 86 -0.90 -15.62 -7.41
CA PHE A 86 -2.19 -16.22 -7.03
C PHE A 86 -3.30 -15.17 -6.93
N THR A 87 -2.98 -13.91 -6.62
CA THR A 87 -3.91 -12.79 -6.77
C THR A 87 -4.45 -12.73 -8.20
N ARG A 88 -3.58 -12.89 -9.21
CA ARG A 88 -3.97 -12.94 -10.62
C ARG A 88 -4.83 -14.16 -11.02
N LEU A 89 -4.77 -15.26 -10.27
CA LEU A 89 -5.68 -16.40 -10.49
C LEU A 89 -7.12 -16.08 -10.06
N GLN A 90 -7.32 -15.05 -9.22
CA GLN A 90 -8.64 -14.66 -8.75
C GLN A 90 -9.35 -13.69 -9.72
N GLY A 91 -8.59 -12.97 -10.55
CA GLY A 91 -9.11 -12.05 -11.55
C GLY A 91 -8.00 -11.23 -12.22
N PRO A 92 -8.33 -10.50 -13.29
CA PRO A 92 -7.39 -9.60 -13.94
C PRO A 92 -6.90 -8.54 -12.95
N VAL A 93 -5.60 -8.25 -13.01
CA VAL A 93 -4.95 -7.17 -12.24
C VAL A 93 -4.20 -6.31 -13.23
N GLU A 94 -4.52 -5.02 -13.24
CA GLU A 94 -3.81 -4.02 -14.03
C GLU A 94 -3.35 -2.87 -13.15
N VAL A 95 -2.11 -2.43 -13.36
CA VAL A 95 -1.47 -1.38 -12.58
C VAL A 95 -1.26 -0.14 -13.45
N ALA A 96 -1.88 0.97 -13.08
CA ALA A 96 -1.63 2.28 -13.68
C ALA A 96 -0.54 3.00 -12.86
N LEU A 97 0.61 3.28 -13.46
CA LEU A 97 1.74 3.92 -12.82
C LEU A 97 1.86 5.37 -13.29
N PHE A 98 2.02 6.32 -12.36
CA PHE A 98 2.53 7.65 -12.67
C PHE A 98 3.90 7.83 -12.03
N ALA A 99 4.89 8.22 -12.82
CA ALA A 99 6.25 8.46 -12.34
C ALA A 99 6.85 9.66 -13.08
N PRO A 100 6.68 10.89 -12.58
CA PRO A 100 7.14 12.11 -13.26
C PRO A 100 8.67 12.20 -13.34
N ARG A 101 9.37 11.48 -12.46
CA ARG A 101 10.82 11.33 -12.40
C ARG A 101 11.14 9.89 -12.01
N LYS A 102 12.34 9.41 -12.34
CA LYS A 102 12.82 8.06 -11.99
C LYS A 102 11.85 6.94 -12.40
N SER A 103 11.27 7.05 -13.60
CA SER A 103 10.23 6.12 -14.09
C SER A 103 10.64 4.65 -14.03
N ALA A 104 11.90 4.33 -14.39
CA ALA A 104 12.44 2.97 -14.26
C ALA A 104 12.43 2.47 -12.81
N SER A 105 12.82 3.29 -11.84
CA SER A 105 12.86 2.90 -10.43
C SER A 105 11.45 2.73 -9.85
N TYR A 106 10.50 3.59 -10.21
CA TYR A 106 9.09 3.40 -9.82
C TYR A 106 8.47 2.17 -10.49
N TRP A 107 8.88 1.86 -11.72
CA TRP A 107 8.47 0.65 -12.40
C TRP A 107 8.97 -0.60 -11.67
N ASP A 108 10.25 -0.62 -11.27
CA ASP A 108 10.81 -1.72 -10.48
C ASP A 108 10.17 -1.83 -9.10
N LEU A 109 9.83 -0.70 -8.47
CA LEU A 109 9.10 -0.67 -7.20
C LEU A 109 7.69 -1.27 -7.34
N ALA A 110 6.95 -0.87 -8.39
CA ALA A 110 5.65 -1.44 -8.71
C ALA A 110 5.75 -2.94 -9.03
N ARG A 111 6.72 -3.34 -9.87
CA ARG A 111 6.94 -4.75 -10.24
C ARG A 111 7.31 -5.61 -9.02
N SER A 112 8.10 -5.08 -8.10
CA SER A 112 8.45 -5.76 -6.85
C SER A 112 7.25 -5.99 -5.93
N HIS A 113 6.18 -5.20 -6.06
CA HIS A 113 4.96 -5.34 -5.27
C HIS A 113 3.86 -6.15 -5.99
N PHE A 114 3.66 -5.91 -7.27
CA PHE A 114 2.60 -6.56 -8.06
C PHE A 114 3.05 -7.84 -8.76
N GLY A 115 4.34 -8.20 -8.63
CA GLY A 115 4.94 -9.39 -9.23
C GLY A 115 5.31 -9.20 -10.70
N GLY A 116 6.18 -10.09 -11.19
CA GLY A 116 6.77 -9.97 -12.53
C GLY A 116 5.78 -10.14 -13.68
N GLY A 117 4.65 -10.81 -13.45
CA GLY A 117 3.64 -11.14 -14.45
C GLY A 117 2.44 -10.19 -14.53
N THR A 118 2.43 -9.10 -13.76
CA THR A 118 1.31 -8.14 -13.74
C THR A 118 1.54 -7.01 -14.75
N PRO A 119 0.58 -6.74 -15.66
CA PRO A 119 0.66 -5.59 -16.56
C PRO A 119 0.77 -4.26 -15.78
N ILE A 120 1.76 -3.45 -16.15
CA ILE A 120 1.97 -2.10 -15.63
C ILE A 120 1.94 -1.15 -16.82
N ASN A 121 1.13 -0.09 -16.73
CA ASN A 121 1.01 0.94 -17.75
C ASN A 121 1.47 2.28 -17.18
N LEU A 122 2.49 2.89 -17.79
CA LEU A 122 2.99 4.20 -17.39
C LEU A 122 2.13 5.30 -18.03
N HIS A 123 1.59 6.19 -17.20
CA HIS A 123 0.75 7.30 -17.62
C HIS A 123 1.46 8.65 -17.48
N ALA A 124 1.01 9.62 -18.27
CA ALA A 124 1.59 10.96 -18.34
C ALA A 124 1.25 11.86 -17.14
N SER A 125 0.20 11.55 -16.38
CA SER A 125 -0.21 12.34 -15.21
C SER A 125 -0.91 11.49 -14.15
N ALA A 126 -0.84 11.94 -12.90
CA ALA A 126 -1.57 11.33 -11.80
C ALA A 126 -3.10 11.37 -11.99
N ALA A 127 -3.61 12.42 -12.65
CA ALA A 127 -5.04 12.54 -12.95
C ALA A 127 -5.52 11.37 -13.82
N VAL A 128 -4.76 11.02 -14.87
CA VAL A 128 -5.09 9.87 -15.74
C VAL A 128 -5.08 8.56 -14.95
N VAL A 129 -4.15 8.39 -14.00
CA VAL A 129 -4.15 7.22 -13.11
C VAL A 129 -5.40 7.19 -12.23
N ILE A 130 -5.73 8.29 -11.55
CA ILE A 130 -6.92 8.38 -10.67
C ILE A 130 -8.21 8.14 -11.47
N ASP A 131 -8.32 8.71 -12.66
CA ASP A 131 -9.46 8.51 -13.56
C ASP A 131 -9.57 7.06 -14.04
N ALA A 132 -8.44 6.43 -14.39
CA ALA A 132 -8.42 5.01 -14.79
C ALA A 132 -8.91 4.10 -13.64
N ILE A 133 -8.57 4.39 -12.39
CA ILE A 133 -9.07 3.64 -11.24
C ILE A 133 -10.56 3.92 -10.98
N THR A 134 -10.96 5.19 -11.04
CA THR A 134 -12.34 5.62 -10.80
C THR A 134 -13.30 5.02 -11.85
N ALA A 135 -12.89 5.01 -13.12
CA ALA A 135 -13.63 4.40 -14.22
C ALA A 135 -13.53 2.86 -14.26
N ARG A 136 -12.85 2.23 -13.29
CA ARG A 136 -12.56 0.78 -13.22
C ARG A 136 -11.82 0.25 -14.45
N GLY A 137 -11.06 1.11 -15.13
CA GLY A 137 -10.17 0.76 -16.25
C GLY A 137 -8.84 0.16 -15.80
N ALA A 138 -8.41 0.39 -14.55
CA ALA A 138 -7.29 -0.30 -13.91
C ALA A 138 -7.66 -0.74 -12.48
N THR A 139 -6.94 -1.73 -11.94
CA THR A 139 -7.21 -2.28 -10.60
C THR A 139 -6.49 -1.50 -9.50
N PHE A 140 -5.23 -1.12 -9.76
CA PHE A 140 -4.39 -0.40 -8.80
C PHE A 140 -3.67 0.77 -9.47
N GLY A 141 -3.61 1.91 -8.78
CA GLY A 141 -2.81 3.06 -9.18
C GLY A 141 -1.56 3.17 -8.31
N VAL A 142 -0.38 3.40 -8.89
CA VAL A 142 0.85 3.70 -8.16
C VAL A 142 1.22 5.15 -8.39
N LEU A 143 1.26 5.92 -7.31
CA LEU A 143 1.54 7.36 -7.31
C LEU A 143 2.75 7.65 -6.41
N PRO A 144 3.61 8.62 -6.78
CA PRO A 144 4.68 9.09 -5.91
C PRO A 144 4.16 9.58 -4.56
N MET A 145 5.01 9.54 -3.54
CA MET A 145 4.70 10.20 -2.28
C MET A 145 4.37 11.68 -2.52
N PRO A 146 3.32 12.23 -1.88
CA PRO A 146 3.06 13.67 -1.91
C PRO A 146 4.25 14.45 -1.37
N GLU A 147 4.62 15.51 -2.07
CA GLU A 147 5.73 16.41 -1.69
C GLU A 147 5.20 17.83 -1.53
N GLU A 148 5.85 18.62 -0.67
CA GLU A 148 5.58 20.06 -0.59
C GLU A 148 6.01 20.75 -1.88
N ASP A 149 5.22 21.76 -2.29
CA ASP A 149 5.47 22.54 -3.51
C ASP A 149 5.57 21.70 -4.80
N GLU A 150 5.04 20.47 -4.82
CA GLU A 150 4.98 19.69 -6.04
C GLU A 150 4.15 20.42 -7.11
N PRO A 151 4.58 20.47 -8.39
CA PRO A 151 3.89 21.26 -9.41
C PRO A 151 2.45 20.82 -9.68
N ALA A 152 2.14 19.54 -9.46
CA ALA A 152 0.85 18.94 -9.80
C ALA A 152 0.40 17.94 -8.71
N PRO A 153 0.00 18.44 -7.52
CA PRO A 153 -0.40 17.56 -6.43
C PRO A 153 -1.66 16.79 -6.79
N TRP A 154 -1.59 15.48 -6.57
CA TRP A 154 -2.62 14.54 -6.99
C TRP A 154 -3.68 14.27 -5.92
N TRP A 155 -3.27 14.27 -4.65
CA TRP A 155 -4.14 13.91 -3.52
C TRP A 155 -5.37 14.82 -3.32
N PRO A 156 -5.39 16.11 -3.72
CA PRO A 156 -6.62 16.90 -3.66
C PRO A 156 -7.74 16.35 -4.54
N GLN A 157 -7.42 15.59 -5.61
CA GLN A 157 -8.42 14.96 -6.45
C GLN A 157 -9.19 13.87 -5.69
N LEU A 158 -8.51 13.10 -4.84
CA LEU A 158 -9.18 12.10 -3.99
C LEU A 158 -10.13 12.75 -2.97
N MET A 159 -9.79 13.94 -2.50
CA MET A 159 -10.64 14.73 -1.62
C MET A 159 -11.89 15.27 -2.35
N ALA A 160 -11.77 15.61 -3.63
CA ALA A 160 -12.83 16.16 -4.46
C ALA A 160 -13.83 15.10 -4.98
N ASN A 161 -13.36 13.90 -5.30
CA ASN A 161 -14.15 12.83 -5.95
C ASN A 161 -15.17 12.14 -5.01
N GLY A 162 -15.37 12.64 -3.78
CA GLY A 162 -16.44 12.19 -2.91
C GLY A 162 -16.28 10.73 -2.44
N PRO A 163 -17.38 10.01 -2.14
CA PRO A 163 -17.35 8.63 -1.63
C PRO A 163 -16.82 7.60 -2.63
N GLU A 164 -16.93 7.89 -3.93
CA GLU A 164 -16.50 6.97 -5.01
C GLU A 164 -15.02 7.15 -5.37
N ALA A 165 -14.34 8.12 -4.76
CA ALA A 165 -12.91 8.30 -4.92
C ALA A 165 -12.14 7.03 -4.50
N PRO A 166 -11.11 6.62 -5.25
CA PRO A 166 -10.25 5.55 -4.80
C PRO A 166 -9.55 5.94 -3.49
N SER A 167 -9.31 4.94 -2.65
CA SER A 167 -8.58 5.14 -1.39
C SER A 167 -7.14 4.70 -1.55
N ILE A 168 -6.27 5.28 -0.74
CA ILE A 168 -4.91 4.79 -0.51
C ILE A 168 -5.03 3.48 0.28
N VAL A 169 -4.35 2.44 -0.18
CA VAL A 169 -4.45 1.07 0.37
C VAL A 169 -3.11 0.43 0.71
N ALA A 170 -2.00 0.97 0.20
CA ALA A 170 -0.67 0.47 0.52
C ALA A 170 0.40 1.56 0.36
N ARG A 171 1.56 1.33 1.01
CA ARG A 171 2.81 2.07 0.81
C ARG A 171 3.88 1.10 0.31
N LEU A 172 4.66 1.55 -0.67
CA LEU A 172 5.74 0.79 -1.27
C LEU A 172 7.11 1.43 -0.93
N PRO A 173 8.17 0.63 -0.74
CA PRO A 173 8.13 -0.82 -0.56
C PRO A 173 7.56 -1.18 0.82
N PHE A 174 6.83 -2.30 0.93
CA PHE A 174 6.32 -2.76 2.23
C PHE A 174 7.43 -3.40 3.10
N VAL A 175 8.39 -4.10 2.50
CA VAL A 175 9.55 -4.66 3.20
C VAL A 175 10.81 -4.08 2.60
N SER A 176 11.68 -3.55 3.46
CA SER A 176 12.97 -2.96 3.08
C SER A 176 14.09 -3.48 3.98
N GLU A 177 15.31 -3.49 3.47
CA GLU A 177 16.49 -3.90 4.24
C GLU A 177 16.99 -2.75 5.12
N ARG A 178 17.38 -3.02 6.38
CA ARG A 178 17.97 -1.99 7.25
C ARG A 178 19.27 -1.48 6.64
N GLY A 179 19.44 -0.16 6.64
CA GLY A 179 20.62 0.49 6.07
C GLY A 179 20.61 0.59 4.54
N SER A 180 19.57 0.09 3.86
CA SER A 180 19.36 0.41 2.45
C SER A 180 19.18 1.92 2.27
N ASN A 181 19.91 2.49 1.32
CA ASN A 181 19.77 3.88 0.89
C ASN A 181 18.61 4.06 -0.12
N ASP A 182 17.84 3.01 -0.39
CA ASP A 182 16.68 3.12 -1.28
C ASP A 182 15.56 3.89 -0.56
N THR A 183 15.44 5.17 -0.92
CA THR A 183 14.44 6.08 -0.38
C THR A 183 13.23 6.22 -1.30
N LEU A 184 13.14 5.42 -2.38
CA LEU A 184 12.03 5.56 -3.31
C LEU A 184 10.77 4.96 -2.70
N GLU A 185 9.77 5.80 -2.51
CA GLU A 185 8.50 5.40 -1.92
C GLU A 185 7.33 5.80 -2.80
N ALA A 186 6.27 5.01 -2.75
CA ALA A 186 5.04 5.25 -3.49
C ALA A 186 3.81 4.89 -2.66
N LEU A 187 2.68 5.48 -3.00
CA LEU A 187 1.37 5.09 -2.49
C LEU A 187 0.60 4.33 -3.57
N VAL A 188 -0.14 3.32 -3.12
CA VAL A 188 -1.05 2.56 -3.96
C VAL A 188 -2.48 3.02 -3.69
N ILE A 189 -3.23 3.31 -4.75
CA ILE A 189 -4.67 3.62 -4.69
C ILE A 189 -5.49 2.51 -5.35
N ALA A 190 -6.71 2.29 -4.86
CA ALA A 190 -7.65 1.30 -5.38
C ALA A 190 -9.10 1.69 -5.06
N PRO A 191 -10.11 1.16 -5.79
CA PRO A 191 -11.52 1.43 -5.53
C PRO A 191 -12.05 0.55 -4.39
N MET A 192 -11.35 0.57 -3.25
CA MET A 192 -11.69 -0.16 -2.03
C MET A 192 -11.20 0.59 -0.81
N GLU A 193 -11.81 0.36 0.36
CA GLU A 193 -11.24 0.84 1.61
C GLU A 193 -9.99 0.04 1.98
N HIS A 194 -9.03 0.69 2.63
CA HIS A 194 -7.91 -0.01 3.23
C HIS A 194 -8.38 -0.85 4.44
N GLU A 195 -7.65 -1.92 4.71
CA GLU A 195 -7.99 -2.88 5.75
C GLU A 195 -7.19 -2.57 7.02
N GLN A 196 -7.82 -2.70 8.18
CA GLN A 196 -7.13 -2.60 9.46
C GLN A 196 -6.12 -3.74 9.61
N THR A 197 -4.90 -3.40 10.06
CA THR A 197 -3.83 -4.34 10.37
C THR A 197 -3.36 -4.18 11.81
N SER A 198 -2.29 -4.88 12.19
CA SER A 198 -1.65 -4.75 13.51
C SER A 198 -0.98 -3.38 13.72
N GLU A 199 -0.48 -2.77 12.64
CA GLU A 199 0.19 -1.48 12.65
C GLU A 199 -0.19 -0.69 11.40
N ASP A 200 -0.94 0.41 11.56
CA ASP A 200 -1.49 1.18 10.45
C ASP A 200 -1.06 2.66 10.48
N ARG A 201 -1.07 3.28 9.30
CA ARG A 201 -1.09 4.73 9.11
C ARG A 201 -2.30 5.10 8.26
N SER A 202 -3.00 6.15 8.64
CA SER A 202 -4.10 6.72 7.86
C SER A 202 -3.75 8.09 7.33
N LEU A 203 -4.24 8.42 6.14
CA LEU A 203 -3.99 9.71 5.49
C LEU A 203 -5.23 10.57 5.55
N VAL A 204 -5.09 11.76 6.13
CA VAL A 204 -6.20 12.70 6.36
C VAL A 204 -5.91 14.01 5.64
N ALA A 205 -6.75 14.35 4.67
CA ALA A 205 -6.69 15.62 3.95
C ALA A 205 -7.65 16.63 4.58
N LEU A 206 -7.16 17.84 4.81
CA LEU A 206 -7.90 18.95 5.41
C LEU A 206 -7.98 20.12 4.42
N GLY A 207 -9.10 20.84 4.45
CA GLY A 207 -9.29 22.13 3.79
C GLY A 207 -9.59 23.23 4.80
N SER A 208 -8.89 24.37 4.72
CA SER A 208 -9.08 25.51 5.62
C SER A 208 -9.00 26.87 4.92
N LYS A 209 -9.84 27.82 5.37
CA LYS A 209 -9.82 29.21 4.85
C LYS A 209 -8.57 29.99 5.22
N LYS A 210 -8.01 29.69 6.39
CA LYS A 210 -6.82 30.35 6.93
C LYS A 210 -5.71 29.33 7.10
N GLU A 211 -4.49 29.81 7.06
CA GLU A 211 -3.35 28.98 7.38
C GLU A 211 -3.41 28.57 8.85
N ILE A 212 -3.35 27.26 9.11
CA ILE A 212 -3.21 26.70 10.45
C ILE A 212 -1.76 26.23 10.58
N SER A 213 -1.08 26.60 11.65
CA SER A 213 0.31 26.14 11.86
C SER A 213 0.37 24.61 11.95
N ARG A 214 1.44 23.99 11.41
CA ARG A 214 1.66 22.53 11.48
C ARG A 214 1.61 22.01 12.92
N ALA A 215 2.21 22.74 13.86
CA ALA A 215 2.23 22.38 15.28
C ALA A 215 0.82 22.34 15.89
N ARG A 216 -0.06 23.27 15.49
CA ARG A 216 -1.46 23.29 15.93
C ARG A 216 -2.25 22.10 15.37
N LEU A 217 -2.10 21.80 14.08
CA LEU A 217 -2.74 20.61 13.47
C LEU A 217 -2.30 19.32 14.16
N VAL A 218 -0.99 19.12 14.35
CA VAL A 218 -0.45 17.95 15.05
C VAL A 218 -0.93 17.90 16.50
N GLY A 219 -0.98 19.04 17.20
CA GLY A 219 -1.47 19.13 18.58
C GLY A 219 -2.95 18.78 18.71
N ALA A 220 -3.77 19.14 17.72
CA ALA A 220 -5.19 18.82 17.67
C ALA A 220 -5.43 17.31 17.60
N PHE A 221 -4.75 16.61 16.69
CA PHE A 221 -4.80 15.14 16.60
C PHE A 221 -4.26 14.46 17.85
N ARG A 222 -3.15 14.98 18.41
CA ARG A 222 -2.57 14.45 19.64
C ARG A 222 -3.53 14.53 20.83
N THR A 223 -4.28 15.62 20.94
CA THR A 223 -5.31 15.80 22.00
C THR A 223 -6.43 14.78 21.87
N ALA A 224 -6.74 14.33 20.65
CA ALA A 224 -7.67 13.23 20.38
C ALA A 224 -7.04 11.82 20.52
N GLY A 225 -5.80 11.73 21.03
CA GLY A 225 -5.09 10.46 21.20
C GLY A 225 -4.50 9.88 19.91
N LEU A 226 -4.40 10.68 18.85
CA LEU A 226 -3.85 10.28 17.55
C LEU A 226 -2.48 10.94 17.32
N GLY A 227 -1.43 10.14 17.14
CA GLY A 227 -0.17 10.66 16.61
C GLY A 227 -0.38 11.16 15.18
N ALA A 228 0.24 12.27 14.79
CA ALA A 228 0.10 12.81 13.44
C ALA A 228 1.35 13.60 13.02
N LYS A 229 1.59 13.64 11.70
CA LYS A 229 2.55 14.54 11.05
C LYS A 229 1.94 15.11 9.78
N VAL A 230 2.33 16.33 9.42
CA VAL A 230 1.97 16.93 8.13
C VAL A 230 2.93 16.39 7.07
N LEU A 231 2.38 15.75 6.04
CA LEU A 231 3.12 15.22 4.89
C LEU A 231 3.32 16.26 3.79
N ALA A 232 2.25 17.01 3.48
CA ALA A 232 2.27 18.00 2.41
C ALA A 232 1.28 19.13 2.71
N ARG A 233 1.57 20.31 2.17
CA ARG A 233 0.73 21.50 2.26
C ARG A 233 0.63 22.19 0.91
N ILE A 234 -0.56 22.68 0.59
CA ILE A 234 -0.84 23.48 -0.61
C ILE A 234 -1.49 24.80 -0.17
N PRO A 235 -0.86 25.96 -0.45
CA PRO A 235 -1.48 27.25 -0.19
C PRO A 235 -2.60 27.55 -1.21
N PRO A 236 -3.51 28.50 -0.92
CA PRO A 236 -4.55 28.94 -1.85
C PRO A 236 -3.94 29.75 -3.01
N ARG A 237 -3.38 29.04 -3.99
CA ARG A 237 -2.74 29.60 -5.19
C ARG A 237 -3.13 28.79 -6.42
N GLY A 238 -3.18 29.46 -7.56
CA GLY A 238 -3.54 28.84 -8.84
C GLY A 238 -4.98 28.31 -8.79
N LYS A 239 -5.14 26.98 -8.95
CA LYS A 239 -6.45 26.31 -8.98
C LYS A 239 -7.05 26.01 -7.60
N PHE A 240 -6.31 26.25 -6.51
CA PHE A 240 -6.76 25.96 -5.15
C PHE A 240 -7.23 27.24 -4.45
N ALA A 241 -8.47 27.24 -3.97
CA ALA A 241 -9.10 28.39 -3.32
C ALA A 241 -8.92 28.40 -1.79
N GLU A 242 -8.50 27.29 -1.20
CA GLU A 242 -8.31 27.09 0.24
C GLU A 242 -6.89 26.56 0.52
N TRP A 243 -6.47 26.63 1.78
CA TRP A 243 -5.31 25.88 2.24
C TRP A 243 -5.68 24.40 2.29
N LEU A 244 -4.80 23.54 1.77
CA LEU A 244 -4.95 22.10 1.88
C LEU A 244 -3.77 21.52 2.65
N ASP A 245 -4.04 20.69 3.64
CA ASP A 245 -3.04 19.96 4.42
C ASP A 245 -3.27 18.45 4.30
N LEU A 246 -2.23 17.68 4.01
CA LEU A 246 -2.27 16.23 4.07
C LEU A 246 -1.49 15.76 5.30
N LEU A 247 -2.15 15.00 6.16
CA LEU A 247 -1.55 14.44 7.36
C LEU A 247 -1.43 12.93 7.25
N GLU A 248 -0.34 12.39 7.76
CA GLU A 248 -0.23 10.97 8.12
C GLU A 248 -0.51 10.84 9.61
N VAL A 249 -1.47 9.99 9.95
CA VAL A 249 -2.01 9.81 11.29
C VAL A 249 -1.80 8.36 11.74
N ASP A 250 -1.46 8.17 12.99
CA ASP A 250 -1.16 6.89 13.61
C ASP A 250 -2.44 6.07 13.76
N GLY A 251 -2.38 4.81 13.33
CA GLY A 251 -3.48 3.85 13.43
C GLY A 251 -4.46 3.89 12.25
N TYR A 252 -5.43 2.98 12.33
CA TYR A 252 -6.50 2.83 11.36
C TYR A 252 -7.62 3.83 11.59
N LEU A 253 -7.95 4.60 10.56
CA LEU A 253 -9.09 5.52 10.48
C LEU A 253 -9.89 5.18 9.23
N ARG A 254 -11.19 4.98 9.36
CA ARG A 254 -12.09 4.82 8.20
C ARG A 254 -12.60 6.18 7.71
N ARG A 255 -13.21 6.22 6.53
CA ARG A 255 -13.90 7.44 6.06
C ARG A 255 -15.02 7.82 7.05
N GLY A 256 -15.07 9.09 7.45
CA GLY A 256 -16.01 9.58 8.46
C GLY A 256 -15.71 9.11 9.88
N ASP A 257 -14.45 8.79 10.21
CA ASP A 257 -14.06 8.43 11.57
C ASP A 257 -14.26 9.61 12.54
N ARG A 258 -15.08 9.40 13.57
CA ARG A 258 -15.44 10.42 14.56
C ARG A 258 -14.23 10.99 15.30
N ARG A 259 -13.12 10.26 15.39
CA ARG A 259 -11.90 10.76 16.04
C ARG A 259 -11.28 11.92 15.25
N VAL A 260 -11.44 11.94 13.92
CA VAL A 260 -11.03 13.07 13.08
C VAL A 260 -11.90 14.28 13.36
N ASP A 261 -13.22 14.10 13.43
CA ASP A 261 -14.15 15.18 13.77
C ASP A 261 -13.86 15.74 15.17
N GLN A 262 -13.59 14.87 16.15
CA GLN A 262 -13.24 15.26 17.51
C GLN A 262 -11.90 16.01 17.59
N ALA A 263 -10.89 15.57 16.85
CA ALA A 263 -9.61 16.27 16.77
C ALA A 263 -9.78 17.71 16.25
N LEU A 264 -10.71 17.92 15.32
CA LEU A 264 -10.90 19.18 14.61
C LEU A 264 -12.02 20.05 15.19
N ALA A 265 -12.85 19.54 16.09
CA ALA A 265 -14.00 20.25 16.67
C ALA A 265 -13.63 21.58 17.37
N GLY A 266 -12.40 21.70 17.87
CA GLY A 266 -11.88 22.93 18.49
C GLY A 266 -11.17 23.89 17.51
N ASP A 267 -10.95 23.47 16.27
CA ASP A 267 -10.20 24.26 15.29
C ASP A 267 -11.14 24.95 14.29
N ALA A 268 -11.61 26.14 14.67
CA ALA A 268 -12.54 26.98 13.90
C ALA A 268 -12.06 27.38 12.48
N GLY A 269 -10.87 26.94 12.05
CA GLY A 269 -10.32 27.20 10.72
C GLY A 269 -10.55 26.08 9.70
N VAL A 270 -10.75 24.82 10.13
CA VAL A 270 -10.90 23.68 9.22
C VAL A 270 -12.36 23.57 8.76
N GLU A 271 -12.58 23.59 7.44
CA GLU A 271 -13.91 23.53 6.85
C GLU A 271 -14.29 22.11 6.41
N ARG A 272 -13.28 21.30 6.08
CA ARG A 272 -13.47 19.96 5.56
C ARG A 272 -12.31 19.06 5.95
N ALA A 273 -12.63 17.82 6.31
CA ALA A 273 -11.65 16.76 6.58
C ALA A 273 -12.10 15.47 5.90
N VAL A 274 -11.18 14.79 5.23
CA VAL A 274 -11.46 13.52 4.54
C VAL A 274 -10.33 12.55 4.81
N VAL A 275 -10.68 11.35 5.30
CA VAL A 275 -9.74 10.24 5.34
C VAL A 275 -9.62 9.68 3.92
N LEU A 276 -8.43 9.77 3.33
CA LEU A 276 -8.13 9.34 1.96
C LEU A 276 -7.76 7.86 1.86
N GLY A 277 -7.72 7.16 2.99
CA GLY A 277 -7.27 5.77 3.10
C GLY A 277 -6.09 5.64 4.05
N GLY A 278 -5.31 4.58 3.87
CA GLY A 278 -4.23 4.22 4.77
C GLY A 278 -3.48 3.00 4.30
N TYR A 279 -2.50 2.58 5.09
CA TYR A 279 -1.65 1.44 4.77
C TYR A 279 -1.06 0.84 6.05
N SER A 280 -0.72 -0.44 5.98
CA SER A 280 0.07 -1.10 7.04
C SER A 280 1.49 -0.54 7.06
N VAL A 281 2.02 -0.26 8.25
CA VAL A 281 3.36 0.30 8.45
C VAL A 281 4.41 -0.58 7.77
N PRO A 282 5.23 -0.05 6.84
CA PRO A 282 6.30 -0.81 6.22
C PRO A 282 7.33 -1.34 7.21
N MET A 283 7.85 -2.52 6.93
CA MET A 283 8.83 -3.21 7.75
C MET A 283 10.26 -2.92 7.29
N ARG A 284 11.16 -2.86 8.28
CA ARG A 284 12.61 -2.88 8.07
C ARG A 284 13.20 -4.16 8.65
N VAL A 285 13.74 -5.01 7.78
CA VAL A 285 14.28 -6.32 8.12
C VAL A 285 15.79 -6.37 7.84
N GLY A 286 16.49 -7.32 8.45
CA GLY A 286 17.96 -7.33 8.48
C GLY A 286 18.49 -6.60 9.70
#